data_AF-A0A7S0IRU7-F1
#
_entry.id   AF-A0A7S0IRU7-F1
#
_cell.length_a   1.000
_cell.length_b   1.000
_cell.length_c   1.000
_cell.angle_alpha   90.00
_cell.angle_beta   90.00
_cell.angle_gamma   90.00
#
_symmetry.space_group_name_H-M   'P 1'
#
loop_
_entity.id
_entity.type
_entity.pdbx_description
1 polymer ?
#
loop_
_entity_poly.entity_id
_entity_poly.type
_entity_poly.pdbx_seq_one_letter_code
_entity_poly.pdbx_strand_id
1 'polypeptide(L)'
;AEYLCSIGVQASCSSKVEGDPHFRGAHGDRFDFSGKDDTVYALFSAKGLALNALFSKASFVMGGTCARCTVKTVHGSFMKVAYFRAKTKTGKTLTVEYKADEP
;
A
#
# COMPACT_ATOMS: atom_id res chain seq x y z
N ALA A 1 -3.47 7.18 32.08
CA ALA A 1 -4.78 7.40 31.43
C ALA A 1 -4.89 6.42 30.29
N GLU A 2 -5.67 5.36 30.50
CA GLU A 2 -5.99 4.34 29.52
C GLU A 2 -6.97 4.94 28.51
N TYR A 3 -6.78 4.68 27.21
CA TYR A 3 -7.86 4.82 26.24
C TYR A 3 -8.05 3.49 25.52
N LEU A 4 -9.11 2.82 25.94
CA LEU A 4 -9.69 1.64 25.34
C LEU A 4 -10.22 2.01 23.95
N CYS A 5 -9.80 1.29 22.92
CA CYS A 5 -10.61 1.16 21.72
C CYS A 5 -11.70 0.14 22.05
N SER A 6 -12.78 0.63 22.68
CA SER A 6 -13.94 -0.16 23.07
C SER A 6 -14.62 -0.78 21.85
N ILE A 7 -15.04 -2.02 22.02
CA ILE A 7 -15.90 -2.79 21.12
C ILE A 7 -17.17 -1.99 20.81
N GLY A 8 -17.34 -1.59 19.54
CA GLY A 8 -18.56 -0.97 19.05
C GLY A 8 -18.32 -0.02 17.88
N VAL A 9 -18.60 -0.50 16.66
CA VAL A 9 -18.42 0.18 15.37
C VAL A 9 -16.95 0.23 14.92
N GLN A 10 -16.58 -0.66 14.00
CA GLN A 10 -15.31 -0.62 13.29
C GLN A 10 -15.18 0.73 12.55
N ALA A 11 -14.47 1.68 13.14
CA ALA A 11 -13.78 2.69 12.37
C ALA A 11 -12.73 1.93 11.55
N SER A 12 -13.12 1.51 10.35
CA SER A 12 -12.21 1.00 9.34
C SER A 12 -11.18 2.09 9.10
N CYS A 13 -10.00 1.99 9.71
CA CYS A 13 -8.82 2.70 9.26
C CYS A 13 -8.50 2.18 7.86
N SER A 14 -9.15 2.77 6.86
CA SER A 14 -9.01 2.39 5.46
C SER A 14 -7.69 2.96 4.97
N SER A 15 -6.66 2.13 4.95
CA SER A 15 -5.44 2.41 4.21
C SER A 15 -5.73 2.22 2.72
N LYS A 16 -5.83 3.33 1.99
CA LYS A 16 -5.99 3.36 0.52
C LYS A 16 -4.64 3.69 -0.12
N VAL A 17 -4.30 2.98 -1.20
CA VAL A 17 -3.21 3.31 -2.12
C VAL A 17 -3.84 3.60 -3.49
N GLU A 18 -3.57 4.77 -4.08
CA GLU A 18 -4.19 5.24 -5.33
C GLU A 18 -3.17 6.01 -6.16
N GLY A 19 -3.00 5.66 -7.45
CA GLY A 19 -2.03 6.31 -8.34
C GLY A 19 -0.58 5.88 -8.05
N ASP A 20 0.37 6.83 -8.11
CA ASP A 20 1.67 6.66 -7.44
C ASP A 20 1.46 6.50 -5.92
N PRO A 21 2.38 5.86 -5.19
CA PRO A 21 2.08 5.30 -3.88
C PRO A 21 1.96 6.41 -2.84
N HIS A 22 0.75 6.96 -2.74
CA HIS A 22 0.31 7.83 -1.67
C HIS A 22 -0.14 6.94 -0.51
N PHE A 23 0.68 6.85 0.51
CA PHE A 23 0.35 6.10 1.71
C PHE A 23 -0.42 6.97 2.67
N ARG A 24 -1.44 6.37 3.29
CA ARG A 24 -2.08 6.91 4.48
C ARG A 24 -1.71 6.01 5.66
N GLY A 25 -1.00 6.57 6.62
CA GLY A 25 -0.62 5.87 7.83
C GLY A 25 -1.82 5.65 8.75
N ALA A 26 -1.63 4.81 9.76
CA ALA A 26 -2.69 4.40 10.69
C ALA A 26 -3.26 5.56 11.53
N HIS A 27 -2.54 6.70 11.59
CA HIS A 27 -2.95 7.91 12.31
C HIS A 27 -3.41 9.02 11.37
N GLY A 28 -3.64 8.71 10.09
CA GLY A 28 -4.15 9.66 9.09
C GLY A 28 -3.08 10.53 8.43
N ASP A 29 -1.80 10.32 8.76
CA ASP A 29 -0.67 10.92 8.09
C ASP A 29 -0.62 10.52 6.61
N ARG A 30 -0.17 11.43 5.74
CA ARG A 30 0.03 11.17 4.32
C ARG A 30 1.50 11.28 4.00
N PHE A 31 2.04 10.26 3.34
CA PHE A 31 3.40 10.31 2.80
C PHE A 31 3.47 9.66 1.42
N ASP A 32 4.40 10.16 0.62
CA ASP A 32 4.62 9.68 -0.74
C ASP A 32 5.92 8.88 -0.74
N PHE A 33 5.87 7.68 -1.32
CA PHE A 33 7.04 6.79 -1.33
C PHE A 33 7.22 6.21 -2.72
N SER A 34 8.39 6.48 -3.32
CA SER A 34 8.74 5.95 -4.65
C SER A 34 9.77 4.82 -4.62
N GLY A 35 10.44 4.59 -3.48
CA GLY A 35 11.45 3.54 -3.30
C GLY A 35 12.58 3.53 -4.32
N LYS A 36 13.37 2.44 -4.30
CA LYS A 36 14.26 2.01 -5.38
C LYS A 36 13.47 1.13 -6.34
N ASP A 37 13.91 1.13 -7.61
CA ASP A 37 13.36 0.23 -8.62
C ASP A 37 13.51 -1.25 -8.24
N ASP A 38 12.53 -2.06 -8.63
CA ASP A 38 12.40 -3.50 -8.37
C ASP A 38 12.84 -3.93 -6.96
N THR A 39 12.33 -3.22 -5.96
CA THR A 39 12.70 -3.44 -4.56
C THR A 39 11.49 -3.77 -3.71
N VAL A 40 11.62 -4.81 -2.88
CA VAL A 40 10.60 -5.21 -1.91
C VAL A 40 10.81 -4.45 -0.60
N TYR A 41 9.74 -3.81 -0.12
CA TYR A 41 9.73 -3.09 1.15
C TYR A 41 8.72 -3.70 2.12
N ALA A 42 9.07 -3.67 3.41
CA ALA A 42 8.15 -4.05 4.47
C ALA A 42 7.19 -2.89 4.76
N LEU A 43 5.90 -3.09 4.49
CA LEU A 43 4.87 -2.07 4.69
C LEU A 43 4.24 -2.17 6.08
N PHE A 44 4.06 -3.40 6.57
CA PHE A 44 3.48 -3.65 7.88
C PHE A 44 4.05 -4.92 8.50
N SER A 45 4.34 -4.86 9.79
CA SER A 45 4.84 -5.99 10.58
C SER A 45 4.22 -5.98 11.96
N ALA A 46 3.62 -7.11 12.34
CA ALA A 46 3.09 -7.36 13.66
C ALA A 46 3.29 -8.83 14.04
N LYS A 47 2.96 -9.18 15.29
CA LYS A 47 3.07 -10.56 15.76
C LYS A 47 2.18 -11.49 14.92
N GLY A 48 2.82 -12.32 14.10
CA GLY A 48 2.15 -13.28 13.23
C GLY A 48 1.52 -12.68 11.98
N LEU A 49 1.84 -11.43 11.62
CA LEU A 49 1.34 -10.80 10.40
C LEU A 49 2.45 -9.97 9.75
N ALA A 50 2.66 -10.14 8.45
CA ALA A 50 3.58 -9.31 7.68
C ALA A 50 2.99 -9.00 6.30
N LEU A 51 3.11 -7.74 5.88
CA LEU A 51 2.79 -7.27 4.54
C LEU A 51 4.05 -6.62 3.96
N ASN A 52 4.51 -7.15 2.85
CA ASN A 52 5.59 -6.58 2.06
C ASN A 52 5.07 -6.32 0.65
N ALA A 53 5.72 -5.44 -0.09
CA ALA A 53 5.35 -5.22 -1.48
C ALA A 53 6.55 -4.87 -2.35
N LEU A 54 6.51 -5.36 -3.59
CA LEU A 54 7.45 -5.02 -4.67
C LEU A 54 7.02 -3.70 -5.32
N PHE A 55 7.94 -2.74 -5.36
CA PHE A 55 7.77 -1.48 -6.08
C PHE A 55 8.69 -1.44 -7.29
N SER A 56 8.14 -1.07 -8.44
CA SER A 56 8.88 -0.87 -9.69
C SER A 56 8.66 0.54 -10.22
N LYS A 57 9.73 1.19 -10.69
CA LYS A 57 9.70 2.55 -11.24
C LYS A 57 8.85 2.57 -12.51
N ALA A 58 8.09 3.65 -12.65
CA ALA A 58 7.33 3.91 -13.84
C ALA A 58 7.22 5.40 -14.08
N SER A 59 7.21 5.77 -15.36
CA SER A 59 6.82 7.11 -15.78
C SER A 59 5.46 7.03 -16.44
N PHE A 60 4.54 7.85 -16.00
CA PHE A 60 3.18 7.84 -16.52
C PHE A 60 2.67 9.27 -16.69
N VAL A 61 1.73 9.42 -17.61
CA VAL A 61 1.20 10.71 -18.00
C VAL A 61 -0.19 10.87 -17.42
N MET A 62 -0.43 11.98 -16.74
CA MET A 62 -1.71 12.30 -16.10
C MET A 62 -2.24 13.66 -16.59
N GLY A 63 -3.56 13.84 -16.49
CA GLY A 63 -4.24 15.09 -16.87
C GLY A 63 -4.66 15.12 -18.34
N GLY A 64 -4.79 16.32 -18.90
CA GLY A 64 -5.14 16.50 -20.33
C GLY A 64 -6.56 16.11 -20.74
N THR A 65 -7.47 15.84 -19.80
CA THR A 65 -8.85 15.40 -20.11
C THR A 65 -9.76 16.51 -20.64
N CYS A 66 -9.28 17.75 -20.74
CA CYS A 66 -10.03 18.91 -21.23
C CYS A 66 -9.18 19.80 -22.15
N ALA A 67 -9.84 20.61 -22.99
CA ALA A 67 -9.20 21.45 -24.01
C ALA A 67 -8.16 22.47 -23.47
N ARG A 68 -8.18 22.77 -22.16
CA ARG A 68 -7.21 23.68 -21.51
C ARG A 68 -6.42 23.01 -20.38
N CYS A 69 -6.56 21.70 -20.21
CA CYS A 69 -5.88 20.95 -19.17
C CYS A 69 -4.46 20.62 -19.62
N THR A 70 -3.45 20.99 -18.82
CA THR A 70 -2.07 20.60 -19.07
C THR A 70 -1.84 19.12 -18.79
N VAL A 71 -0.98 18.53 -19.61
CA VAL A 71 -0.48 17.17 -19.44
C VAL A 71 0.70 17.19 -18.47
N LYS A 72 0.70 16.31 -17.48
CA LYS A 72 1.79 16.17 -16.51
C LYS A 72 2.41 14.78 -16.63
N THR A 73 3.71 14.73 -16.89
CA THR A 73 4.50 13.50 -16.74
C THR A 73 4.90 13.35 -15.28
N VAL A 74 4.63 12.18 -14.70
CA VAL A 74 4.98 11.82 -13.33
C VAL A 74 6.02 10.70 -13.38
N HIS A 75 7.12 10.88 -12.65
CA HIS A 75 8.17 9.87 -12.47
C HIS A 75 8.05 9.28 -11.06
N GLY A 76 7.45 8.10 -10.95
CA GLY A 76 7.14 7.46 -9.67
C GLY A 76 7.43 5.98 -9.68
N SER A 77 6.65 5.22 -8.90
CA SER A 77 6.69 3.77 -8.87
C SER A 77 5.29 3.20 -8.72
N PHE A 78 5.04 1.99 -9.16
CA PHE A 78 3.82 1.26 -8.84
C PHE A 78 4.12 0.08 -7.91
N MET A 79 3.15 -0.26 -7.06
CA MET A 79 3.16 -1.51 -6.33
C MET A 79 2.78 -2.65 -7.30
N LYS A 80 3.74 -3.50 -7.63
CA LYS A 80 3.57 -4.59 -8.59
C LYS A 80 3.06 -5.87 -7.95
N VAL A 81 3.58 -6.20 -6.77
CA VAL A 81 3.24 -7.43 -6.05
C VAL A 81 3.09 -7.12 -4.58
N ALA A 82 2.04 -7.64 -3.95
CA ALA A 82 1.87 -7.65 -2.50
C ALA A 82 2.11 -9.07 -1.96
N TYR A 83 3.00 -9.18 -0.98
CA TYR A 83 3.32 -10.41 -0.26
C TYR A 83 2.71 -10.34 1.14
N PHE A 84 1.77 -11.23 1.42
CA PHE A 84 1.10 -11.32 2.69
C PHE A 84 1.48 -12.62 3.41
N ARG A 85 1.87 -12.51 4.68
CA ARG A 85 2.14 -13.67 5.53
C ARG A 85 1.37 -13.56 6.83
N ALA A 86 0.57 -14.58 7.15
CA ALA A 86 -0.14 -14.69 8.42
C ALA A 86 0.18 -16.01 9.12
N LYS A 87 0.33 -15.97 10.45
CA LYS A 87 0.46 -17.15 11.30
C LYS A 87 -0.84 -17.37 12.05
N THR A 88 -1.47 -18.52 11.87
CA THR A 88 -2.71 -18.88 12.55
C THR A 88 -2.43 -19.22 14.02
N LYS A 89 -3.50 -19.23 14.84
CA LYS A 89 -3.41 -19.67 16.24
C LYS A 89 -2.93 -21.12 16.38
N THR A 90 -3.22 -21.96 15.39
CA THR A 90 -2.74 -23.37 15.32
C THR A 90 -1.28 -23.49 14.89
N GLY A 91 -0.58 -22.36 14.69
CA GLY A 91 0.83 -22.33 14.32
C GLY A 91 1.10 -22.50 12.82
N LYS A 92 0.08 -22.72 12.00
CA LYS A 92 0.22 -22.80 10.53
C LYS A 92 0.53 -21.42 9.96
N THR A 93 1.30 -21.39 8.88
CA THR A 93 1.63 -20.16 8.16
C THR A 93 0.93 -20.16 6.80
N LEU A 94 0.21 -19.09 6.53
CA LEU A 94 -0.35 -18.76 5.23
C LEU A 94 0.56 -17.70 4.60
N THR A 95 0.98 -17.96 3.35
CA THR A 95 1.69 -16.99 2.52
C THR A 95 0.88 -16.80 1.25
N VAL A 96 0.61 -15.56 0.88
CA VAL A 96 -0.15 -15.18 -0.31
C VAL A 96 0.68 -14.17 -1.10
N GLU A 97 0.74 -14.38 -2.40
CA GLU A 97 1.25 -13.42 -3.37
C GLU A 97 0.06 -12.89 -4.18
N TYR A 98 -0.03 -11.57 -4.31
CA TYR A 98 -0.99 -10.91 -5.17
C TYR A 98 -0.25 -10.04 -6.18
N LYS A 99 -0.40 -10.33 -7.47
CA LYS A 99 0.20 -9.57 -8.55
C LYS A 99 -0.81 -8.61 -9.15
N ALA A 100 -0.46 -7.33 -9.25
CA ALA A 100 -1.38 -6.30 -9.72
C ALA A 100 -1.70 -6.40 -11.23
N ASP A 101 -0.88 -7.10 -12.00
CA ASP A 101 -1.02 -7.33 -13.45
C ASP A 101 -1.68 -8.67 -13.82
N GLU A 102 -1.92 -9.54 -12.84
CA GLU A 102 -2.63 -10.83 -13.01
C GLU A 102 -3.78 -10.93 -11.98
N PRO A 103 -4.83 -10.10 -12.07
CA PRO A 103 -5.88 -10.00 -11.05
C PRO A 103 -6.89 -11.15 -11.03
#